data_AF-A0A7G3A5E2-F1
#
_entry.id   AF-A0A7G3A5E2-F1
#
_cell.length_a   1.000
_cell.length_b   1.000
_cell.length_c   1.000
_cell.angle_alpha   90.00
_cell.angle_beta   90.00
_cell.angle_gamma   90.00
#
_symmetry.space_group_name_H-M   'P 1'
#
loop_
_entity.id
_entity.type
_entity.pdbx_description
1 polymer ?
#
loop_
_entity_poly.entity_id
_entity_poly.type
_entity_poly.pdbx_seq_one_letter_code
_entity_poly.pdbx_strand_id
1 'polypeptide(L)'
;MCGETCKHGSEGTGRWQHRPVTRHYEGFEGASLSEYASFETVCDLAEFISEHGRLGGKVYGYFGNDLDEARAAFEDYAGEYRSAADFAEELTRESGTEIPPSLEYYIDWQALARDMALSGEILVFQTGFDEVHIFWTR
;
A
#
# COMPACT_ATOMS: atom_id res chain seq x y z
N MET A 1 7.29 56.71 -45.18
CA MET A 1 6.47 57.48 -44.21
C MET A 1 5.72 56.50 -43.34
N CYS A 2 5.71 56.80 -42.04
CA CYS A 2 5.10 56.06 -40.93
C CYS A 2 3.59 55.82 -41.12
N GLY A 3 3.05 54.81 -40.43
CA GLY A 3 1.59 54.64 -40.29
C GLY A 3 1.19 53.28 -39.73
N GLU A 4 1.24 53.16 -38.40
CA GLU A 4 0.76 52.04 -37.58
C GLU A 4 -0.69 51.60 -37.86
N THR A 5 -1.01 50.33 -37.59
CA THR A 5 -1.83 49.95 -36.42
C THR A 5 -1.94 48.43 -36.31
N CYS A 6 -1.40 47.90 -35.22
CA CYS A 6 -1.63 46.54 -34.75
C CYS A 6 -3.11 46.35 -34.35
N LYS A 7 -3.74 45.27 -34.81
CA LYS A 7 -4.86 44.66 -34.10
C LYS A 7 -4.55 43.17 -33.89
N HIS A 8 -4.44 42.83 -32.62
CA HIS A 8 -4.12 41.51 -32.09
C HIS A 8 -5.21 40.51 -32.48
N GLY A 9 -4.83 39.49 -33.25
CA GLY A 9 -5.65 38.31 -33.51
C GLY A 9 -5.48 37.30 -32.38
N SER A 10 -6.62 36.80 -31.91
CA SER A 10 -6.84 35.72 -30.96
C SER A 10 -5.75 34.65 -30.90
N GLU A 11 -5.15 34.45 -29.73
CA GLU A 11 -4.45 33.21 -29.39
C GLU A 11 -5.17 32.51 -28.24
N GLY A 12 -5.52 31.26 -28.52
CA GLY A 12 -6.39 30.44 -27.70
C GLY A 12 -5.83 30.23 -26.30
N THR A 13 -6.73 30.23 -25.34
CA THR A 13 -6.50 29.78 -23.97
C THR A 13 -6.19 28.28 -23.97
N GLY A 14 -4.93 27.92 -24.26
CA GLY A 14 -4.38 26.61 -24.00
C GLY A 14 -4.24 26.44 -22.49
N ARG A 15 -5.27 25.89 -21.85
CA ARG A 15 -5.21 25.44 -20.46
C ARG A 15 -4.16 24.35 -20.39
N TRP A 16 -2.96 24.68 -19.91
CA TRP A 16 -1.93 23.70 -19.56
C TRP A 16 -2.52 22.80 -18.47
N GLN A 17 -3.05 21.65 -18.88
CA GLN A 17 -3.38 20.59 -17.95
C GLN A 17 -2.04 19.99 -17.52
N HIS A 18 -1.54 20.44 -16.36
CA HIS A 18 -0.53 19.70 -15.63
C HIS A 18 -1.12 18.34 -15.30
N ARG A 19 -0.92 17.36 -16.19
CA ARG A 19 -1.04 15.96 -15.84
C ARG A 19 0.20 15.66 -15.00
N PRO A 20 0.09 15.30 -13.71
CA PRO A 20 1.24 14.76 -13.00
C PRO A 20 1.75 13.57 -13.80
N VAL A 21 3.01 13.63 -14.22
CA VAL A 21 3.68 12.50 -14.84
C VAL A 21 4.15 11.63 -13.69
N THR A 22 3.32 10.68 -13.27
CA THR A 22 3.81 9.58 -12.43
C THR A 22 4.79 8.78 -13.28
N ARG A 23 6.10 9.02 -13.14
CA ARG A 23 7.12 8.15 -13.71
C ARG A 23 7.18 6.89 -12.85
N HIS A 24 6.78 5.76 -13.43
CA HIS A 24 7.08 4.45 -12.87
C HIS A 24 8.56 4.16 -13.10
N TYR A 25 9.38 4.17 -12.06
CA TYR A 25 10.75 3.68 -12.13
C TYR A 25 10.72 2.16 -11.92
N GLU A 26 11.22 1.39 -12.88
CA GLU A 26 11.44 -0.05 -12.72
C GLU A 26 12.47 -0.29 -11.60
N GLY A 27 12.13 -1.13 -10.62
CA GLY A 27 12.97 -1.44 -9.45
C GLY A 27 12.38 -1.06 -8.09
N PHE A 28 11.28 -0.30 -8.05
CA PHE A 28 10.60 0.12 -6.81
C PHE A 28 9.40 -0.76 -6.42
N GLU A 29 9.29 -1.95 -7.01
CA GLU A 29 8.20 -2.92 -6.74
C GLU A 29 6.77 -2.33 -6.73
N GLY A 30 6.55 -1.29 -7.55
CA GLY A 30 5.25 -0.61 -7.67
C GLY A 30 5.06 0.62 -6.80
N ALA A 31 6.04 1.01 -5.97
CA ALA A 31 6.00 2.26 -5.20
C ALA A 31 6.03 3.50 -6.11
N SER A 32 5.32 4.56 -5.70
CA SER A 32 5.22 5.83 -6.43
C SER A 32 6.02 6.92 -5.71
N LEU A 33 6.85 7.65 -6.45
CA LEU A 33 7.64 8.75 -5.92
C LEU A 33 7.16 10.10 -6.48
N SER A 34 7.19 11.13 -5.63
CA SER A 34 6.96 12.51 -6.06
C SER A 34 8.10 13.01 -6.95
N GLU A 35 7.77 13.81 -7.97
CA GLU A 35 8.78 14.47 -8.83
C GLU A 35 9.69 15.46 -8.07
N TYR A 36 9.28 15.87 -6.87
CA TYR A 36 10.02 16.79 -6.00
C TYR A 36 10.70 16.08 -4.83
N ALA A 37 10.76 14.75 -4.83
CA ALA A 37 11.47 14.01 -3.79
C ALA A 37 12.94 14.44 -3.74
N SER A 38 13.48 14.64 -2.53
CA SER A 38 14.90 14.91 -2.36
C SER A 38 15.70 13.66 -2.72
N PHE A 39 16.99 13.83 -3.04
CA PHE A 39 17.87 12.69 -3.31
C PHE A 39 17.98 11.75 -2.09
N GLU A 40 17.96 12.31 -0.88
CA GLU A 40 17.93 11.53 0.37
C GLU A 40 16.68 10.64 0.44
N THR A 41 15.49 11.19 0.18
CA THR A 41 14.24 10.40 0.17
C THR A 41 14.26 9.27 -0.85
N VAL A 42 14.91 9.45 -2.00
CA VAL A 42 15.05 8.39 -3.01
C VAL A 42 15.97 7.28 -2.52
N CYS A 43 17.10 7.63 -1.89
CA CYS A 43 18.02 6.66 -1.29
C CYS A 43 17.33 5.87 -0.16
N ASP A 44 16.63 6.56 0.74
CA ASP A 44 15.96 5.94 1.88
C ASP A 44 14.83 5.00 1.43
N LEU A 45 14.09 5.38 0.38
CA LEU A 45 13.08 4.50 -0.20
C LEU A 45 13.71 3.29 -0.90
N ALA A 46 14.81 3.48 -1.61
CA ALA A 46 15.53 2.37 -2.25
C ALA A 46 16.07 1.37 -1.21
N GLU A 47 16.59 1.85 -0.09
CA GLU A 47 17.01 1.00 1.04
C GLU A 47 15.82 0.25 1.63
N PHE A 48 14.71 0.95 1.92
CA PHE A 48 13.49 0.36 2.45
C PHE A 48 12.92 -0.75 1.54
N ILE A 49 12.86 -0.52 0.23
CA ILE A 49 12.38 -1.53 -0.73
C ILE A 49 13.40 -2.66 -0.89
N SER A 50 14.70 -2.38 -0.75
CA SER A 50 15.71 -3.45 -0.76
C SER A 50 15.59 -4.37 0.46
N GLU A 51 15.19 -3.81 1.61
CA GLU A 51 14.97 -4.55 2.85
C GLU A 51 13.66 -5.35 2.85
N HIS A 52 12.56 -4.73 2.43
CA HIS A 52 11.21 -5.31 2.53
C HIS A 52 10.64 -5.82 1.20
N GLY A 53 11.39 -5.70 0.11
CA GLY A 53 11.02 -6.16 -1.22
C GLY A 53 9.66 -5.64 -1.69
N ARG A 54 8.88 -6.55 -2.28
CA ARG A 54 7.53 -6.28 -2.79
C ARG A 54 6.56 -5.82 -1.73
N LEU A 55 6.68 -6.35 -0.52
CA LEU A 55 5.83 -5.96 0.58
C LEU A 55 6.04 -4.50 0.94
N GLY A 56 7.31 -4.08 1.05
CA GLY A 56 7.68 -2.68 1.30
C GLY A 56 7.04 -1.73 0.30
N GLY A 57 7.14 -2.02 -1.01
CA GLY A 57 6.53 -1.19 -2.04
C GLY A 57 5.01 -1.04 -1.90
N LYS A 58 4.31 -2.12 -1.53
CA LYS A 58 2.85 -2.11 -1.31
C LYS A 58 2.44 -1.34 -0.06
N VAL A 59 3.13 -1.58 1.05
CA VAL A 59 2.89 -0.89 2.32
C VAL A 59 3.13 0.61 2.13
N TYR A 60 4.24 0.99 1.49
CA TYR A 60 4.54 2.38 1.17
C TYR A 60 3.45 3.07 0.34
N GLY A 61 2.96 2.38 -0.71
CA GLY A 61 1.86 2.89 -1.52
C GLY A 61 0.53 3.03 -0.75
N TYR A 62 0.29 2.15 0.22
CA TYR A 62 -0.91 2.20 1.07
C TYR A 62 -0.93 3.44 1.97
N PHE A 63 0.21 3.79 2.58
CA PHE A 63 0.37 4.99 3.41
C PHE A 63 0.62 6.27 2.58
N GLY A 64 0.10 6.34 1.36
CA GLY A 64 0.18 7.55 0.55
C GLY A 64 1.61 7.97 0.16
N ASN A 65 2.56 7.04 0.15
CA ASN A 65 3.98 7.28 -0.09
C ASN A 65 4.69 8.03 1.06
N ASP A 66 4.20 7.87 2.29
CA ASP A 66 4.89 8.28 3.52
C ASP A 66 5.81 7.16 4.01
N LEU A 67 7.11 7.42 4.03
CA LEU A 67 8.11 6.42 4.41
C LEU A 67 8.15 6.19 5.92
N ASP A 68 7.87 7.21 6.73
CA ASP A 68 7.88 7.10 8.18
C ASP A 68 6.69 6.27 8.65
N GLU A 69 5.49 6.51 8.09
CA GLU A 69 4.32 5.67 8.36
C GLU A 69 4.52 4.23 7.87
N ALA A 70 5.11 4.06 6.68
CA ALA A 70 5.40 2.72 6.15
C ALA A 70 6.38 1.95 7.04
N ARG A 71 7.42 2.60 7.56
CA ARG A 71 8.37 1.99 8.51
C ARG A 71 7.70 1.68 9.84
N ALA A 72 6.90 2.60 10.38
CA ALA A 72 6.18 2.38 11.62
C ALA A 72 5.22 1.18 11.53
N ALA A 73 4.55 0.99 10.38
CA ALA A 73 3.69 -0.17 10.18
C ALA A 73 4.42 -1.51 10.34
N PHE A 74 5.70 -1.60 9.94
CA PHE A 74 6.49 -2.83 10.11
C PHE A 74 6.78 -3.19 11.58
N GLU A 75 6.61 -2.27 12.52
CA GLU A 75 6.67 -2.59 13.96
C GLU A 75 5.49 -3.45 14.42
N ASP A 76 4.35 -3.31 13.75
CA ASP A 76 3.11 -4.05 14.02
C ASP A 76 2.89 -5.22 13.03
N TYR A 77 3.96 -5.67 12.36
CA TYR A 77 3.89 -6.80 11.44
C TYR A 77 3.66 -8.13 12.19
N ALA A 78 2.54 -8.79 11.90
CA ALA A 78 2.15 -10.04 12.55
C ALA A 78 2.81 -11.28 11.92
N GLY A 79 3.05 -11.25 10.61
CA GLY A 79 3.70 -12.34 9.90
C GLY A 79 3.15 -12.61 8.50
N GLU A 80 3.72 -13.64 7.87
CA GLU A 80 3.34 -14.15 6.56
C GLU A 80 2.52 -15.44 6.71
N TYR A 81 1.41 -15.50 6.00
CA TYR A 81 0.44 -16.59 6.01
C TYR A 81 0.07 -16.97 4.58
N ARG A 82 -0.45 -18.19 4.40
CA ARG A 82 -1.00 -18.60 3.09
C ARG A 82 -2.28 -17.84 2.75
N SER A 83 -3.04 -17.48 3.77
CA SER A 83 -4.27 -16.73 3.64
C SER A 83 -4.57 -15.94 4.92
N ALA A 84 -5.39 -14.89 4.84
CA ALA A 84 -5.87 -14.19 6.03
C ALA A 84 -6.75 -15.09 6.91
N ALA A 85 -7.38 -16.12 6.33
CA ALA A 85 -8.16 -17.10 7.07
C ALA A 85 -7.27 -17.97 7.97
N ASP A 86 -6.07 -18.34 7.50
CA ASP A 86 -5.08 -19.08 8.30
C ASP A 86 -4.68 -18.26 9.54
N PHE A 87 -4.44 -16.95 9.37
CA PHE A 87 -4.16 -16.05 10.49
C PHE A 87 -5.33 -15.97 11.48
N ALA A 88 -6.56 -15.79 10.99
CA ALA A 88 -7.74 -15.71 11.86
C ALA A 88 -7.97 -17.01 12.64
N GLU A 89 -7.73 -18.16 12.01
CA GLU A 89 -7.80 -19.47 12.64
C GLU A 89 -6.70 -19.64 13.72
N GLU A 90 -5.46 -19.34 13.39
CA GLU A 90 -4.31 -19.38 14.32
C GLU A 90 -4.58 -18.49 15.53
N LEU A 91 -4.91 -17.22 15.30
CA LEU A 91 -5.22 -16.26 16.36
C LEU A 91 -6.37 -16.74 17.27
N THR A 92 -7.44 -17.29 16.67
CA THR A 92 -8.57 -17.80 17.44
C THR A 92 -8.16 -18.97 18.33
N ARG A 93 -7.35 -19.89 17.81
CA ARG A 93 -6.84 -21.02 18.59
C ARG A 93 -5.88 -20.58 19.69
N GLU A 94 -5.01 -19.62 19.41
CA GLU A 94 -4.07 -19.06 20.38
C GLU A 94 -4.76 -18.23 21.47
N SER A 95 -5.90 -17.61 21.17
CA SER A 95 -6.71 -16.85 22.14
C SER A 95 -7.32 -17.71 23.24
N GLY A 96 -7.29 -19.05 23.10
CA GLY A 96 -7.88 -20.00 24.03
C GLY A 96 -9.38 -20.21 23.83
N THR A 97 -9.91 -19.85 22.65
CA THR A 97 -11.31 -20.14 22.30
C THR A 97 -11.51 -21.64 22.13
N GLU A 98 -12.34 -22.25 22.99
CA GLU A 98 -12.70 -23.67 22.87
C GLU A 98 -13.71 -23.88 21.75
N ILE A 99 -13.27 -24.55 20.68
CA ILE A 99 -14.11 -24.93 19.54
C ILE A 99 -14.57 -26.38 19.73
N PRO A 100 -15.87 -26.65 19.87
CA PRO A 100 -16.38 -28.02 19.92
C PRO A 100 -16.02 -28.79 18.63
N PRO A 101 -15.54 -30.05 18.71
CA PRO A 101 -15.16 -30.83 17.52
C PRO A 101 -16.29 -30.99 16.49
N SER A 102 -17.55 -30.93 16.94
CA SER A 102 -18.72 -30.99 16.04
C SER A 102 -18.91 -29.74 15.18
N LEU A 103 -18.31 -28.61 15.57
CA LEU A 103 -18.43 -27.32 14.87
C LEU A 103 -17.18 -26.94 14.08
N GLU A 104 -16.04 -27.58 14.31
CA GLU A 104 -14.74 -27.23 13.71
C GLU A 104 -14.81 -27.08 12.18
N TYR A 105 -15.44 -28.02 11.49
CA TYR A 105 -15.57 -28.00 10.03
C TYR A 105 -16.64 -27.05 9.48
N TYR A 106 -17.38 -26.35 10.36
CA TYR A 106 -18.44 -25.41 9.99
C TYR A 106 -18.02 -23.94 10.19
N ILE A 107 -16.82 -23.69 10.71
CA ILE A 107 -16.34 -22.33 10.92
C ILE A 107 -15.84 -21.77 9.59
N ASP A 108 -16.37 -20.60 9.22
CA ASP A 108 -15.92 -19.83 8.06
C ASP A 108 -14.82 -18.84 8.48
N TRP A 109 -13.58 -19.31 8.45
CA TRP A 109 -12.40 -18.50 8.76
C TRP A 109 -12.17 -17.36 7.77
N GLN A 110 -12.63 -17.51 6.52
CA GLN A 110 -12.51 -16.44 5.52
C GLN A 110 -13.43 -15.27 5.87
N ALA A 111 -14.65 -15.56 6.29
CA ALA A 111 -15.57 -14.54 6.77
C ALA A 111 -15.02 -13.82 8.00
N LEU A 112 -14.47 -14.55 8.97
CA LEU A 112 -13.85 -13.94 10.15
C LEU A 112 -12.68 -13.01 9.80
N ALA A 113 -11.74 -13.49 8.99
CA ALA A 113 -10.59 -12.69 8.56
C ALA A 113 -11.01 -11.43 7.78
N ARG A 114 -12.05 -11.55 6.94
CA ARG A 114 -12.60 -10.40 6.21
C ARG A 114 -13.21 -9.39 7.17
N ASP A 115 -13.94 -9.84 8.18
CA ASP A 115 -14.56 -8.95 9.16
C ASP A 115 -13.49 -8.21 9.97
N MET A 116 -12.40 -8.88 10.37
CA MET A 116 -11.24 -8.25 11.05
C MET A 116 -10.56 -7.18 10.17
N ALA A 117 -10.44 -7.41 8.87
CA ALA A 117 -9.87 -6.43 7.96
C ALA A 117 -10.82 -5.23 7.74
N LEU A 118 -12.13 -5.47 7.67
CA LEU A 118 -13.15 -4.43 7.49
C LEU A 118 -13.39 -3.60 8.75
N SER A 119 -13.26 -4.21 9.93
CA SER A 119 -13.30 -3.48 11.21
C SER A 119 -12.06 -2.61 11.42
N GLY A 120 -10.99 -2.86 10.65
CA GLY A 120 -9.71 -2.19 10.77
C GLY A 120 -8.90 -2.72 11.95
N GLU A 121 -9.09 -3.97 12.38
CA GLU A 121 -8.20 -4.61 13.35
C GLU A 121 -6.88 -5.03 12.70
N ILE A 122 -6.94 -5.43 11.43
CA ILE A 122 -5.77 -5.87 10.66
C ILE A 122 -5.72 -5.23 9.28
N LEU A 123 -4.50 -5.08 8.77
CA LEU A 123 -4.23 -4.82 7.34
C LEU A 123 -3.70 -6.09 6.69
N VAL A 124 -4.12 -6.31 5.45
CA VAL A 124 -3.82 -7.53 4.69
C VAL A 124 -3.19 -7.15 3.36
N PHE A 125 -1.95 -7.60 3.13
CA PHE A 125 -1.22 -7.39 1.88
C PHE A 125 -0.89 -8.72 1.22
N GLN A 126 -1.45 -8.97 0.04
CA GLN A 126 -1.12 -10.17 -0.74
C GLN A 126 0.02 -9.87 -1.72
N THR A 127 1.16 -10.54 -1.61
CA THR A 127 2.32 -10.40 -2.52
C THR A 127 2.41 -11.54 -3.55
N GLY A 128 1.76 -12.67 -3.28
CA GLY A 128 1.72 -13.87 -4.11
C GLY A 128 0.44 -14.70 -3.91
N PHE A 129 0.34 -15.88 -4.54
CA PHE A 129 -0.85 -16.74 -4.46
C PHE A 129 -1.13 -17.22 -3.03
N ASP A 130 -0.09 -17.68 -2.32
CA ASP A 130 -0.12 -18.13 -0.92
C ASP A 130 0.84 -17.30 -0.05
N GLU A 131 0.97 -16.01 -0.36
CA GLU A 131 1.88 -15.09 0.33
C GLU A 131 1.06 -13.86 0.74
N VAL A 132 0.52 -13.94 1.96
CA VAL A 132 -0.36 -12.93 2.57
C VAL A 132 0.28 -12.43 3.86
N HIS A 133 0.57 -11.15 3.90
CA HIS A 133 1.21 -10.47 5.01
C HIS A 133 0.15 -9.75 5.85
N ILE A 134 0.17 -9.98 7.15
CA ILE A 134 -0.78 -9.41 8.10
C ILE A 134 -0.08 -8.40 9.00
N PHE A 135 -0.71 -7.25 9.20
CA PHE A 135 -0.27 -6.21 10.12
C PHE A 135 -1.39 -5.91 11.09
N TRP A 136 -1.07 -5.66 12.35
CA TRP A 136 -2.02 -5.09 13.29
C TRP A 136 -2.25 -3.61 12.97
N THR A 137 -3.48 -3.15 13.21
CA THR A 137 -3.81 -1.73 13.10
C THR A 137 -3.98 -1.19 14.52
N ARG A 138 -3.29 -0.09 14.86
CA ARG A 138 -3.39 0.58 16.18
C ARG A 138 -4.27 1.81 16.14
#